data_AF-A0A7W0FJR9-F1
#
_entry.id   AF-A0A7W0FJR9-F1
#
_cell.length_a   1.000
_cell.length_b   1.000
_cell.length_c   1.000
_cell.angle_alpha   90.00
_cell.angle_beta   90.00
_cell.angle_gamma   90.00
#
_symmetry.space_group_name_H-M   'P 1'
#
loop_
_entity.id
_entity.type
_entity.pdbx_description
1 polymer ?
#
loop_
_entity_poly.entity_id
_entity_poly.type
_entity_poly.pdbx_seq_one_letter_code
_entity_poly.pdbx_strand_id
1 'polypeptide(L)'
;MTLTITVLVAVLFSVWLIACAVCDWRNNEIPNLLAMIPLIGAVLWSAWNGNAPATIFAVMSMFAVNFERKPAVLINILSLAFAIIFIILTSGVSIENTLPIFLVFVFSMLWIFEKTGGADFKIITTIILFFGSPAFIYAVVAGGLAGLIAHFLKKKNLPYVIPIAAGTITYFIVRLI
;
A
#
# COMPACT_ATOMS: atom_id res chain seq x y z
N MET A 1 -19.34 -17.24 -12.17
CA MET A 1 -18.67 -16.19 -12.98
C MET A 1 -17.89 -15.19 -12.11
N THR A 2 -18.34 -14.88 -10.89
CA THR A 2 -17.60 -14.04 -9.92
C THR A 2 -16.33 -14.72 -9.40
N LEU A 3 -16.39 -16.01 -9.05
CA LEU A 3 -15.24 -16.78 -8.53
C LEU A 3 -14.03 -16.78 -9.49
N THR A 4 -14.27 -16.98 -10.79
CA THR A 4 -13.22 -17.02 -11.83
C THR A 4 -12.52 -15.67 -11.99
N ILE A 5 -13.25 -14.56 -11.85
CA ILE A 5 -12.68 -13.20 -11.92
C ILE A 5 -11.84 -12.93 -10.67
N THR A 6 -12.33 -13.32 -9.48
CA THR A 6 -11.59 -13.15 -8.23
C THR A 6 -10.28 -13.96 -8.22
N VAL A 7 -10.31 -15.20 -8.70
CA VAL A 7 -9.10 -16.04 -8.84
C VAL A 7 -8.11 -15.42 -9.83
N LEU A 8 -8.60 -14.93 -10.98
CA LEU A 8 -7.73 -14.30 -11.98
C LEU A 8 -7.00 -13.07 -11.41
N VAL A 9 -7.73 -12.19 -10.71
CA VAL A 9 -7.17 -10.99 -10.05
C VAL A 9 -6.17 -11.39 -8.96
N ALA A 10 -6.49 -12.41 -8.16
CA ALA A 10 -5.59 -12.92 -7.13
C ALA A 10 -4.28 -13.47 -7.71
N VAL A 11 -4.36 -14.24 -8.80
CA VAL A 11 -3.18 -14.79 -9.49
C VAL A 11 -2.34 -13.66 -10.09
N LEU A 12 -2.96 -12.69 -10.77
CA LEU A 12 -2.24 -11.55 -11.34
C LEU A 12 -1.51 -10.73 -10.27
N PHE A 13 -2.18 -10.41 -9.16
CA PHE A 13 -1.54 -9.69 -8.05
C PHE A 13 -0.45 -10.51 -7.37
N SER A 14 -0.63 -11.83 -7.23
CA SER A 14 0.38 -12.72 -6.65
C SER A 14 1.62 -12.79 -7.54
N VAL A 15 1.46 -12.94 -8.86
CA VAL A 15 2.56 -12.94 -9.82
C VAL A 15 3.31 -11.61 -9.80
N TRP A 16 2.58 -10.49 -9.74
CA TRP A 16 3.17 -9.16 -9.63
C TRP A 16 3.97 -8.98 -8.33
N LEU A 17 3.42 -9.38 -7.18
CA LEU A 17 4.12 -9.30 -5.90
C LEU A 17 5.35 -10.20 -5.84
N ILE A 18 5.28 -11.39 -6.43
CA ILE A 18 6.44 -12.28 -6.58
C ILE A 18 7.50 -11.62 -7.48
N ALA A 19 7.10 -11.00 -8.59
CA ALA A 19 8.04 -10.28 -9.45
C ALA A 19 8.72 -9.11 -8.71
N CYS A 20 7.97 -8.34 -7.92
CA CYS A 20 8.52 -7.30 -7.05
C CYS A 20 9.49 -7.88 -6.01
N ALA A 21 9.13 -8.99 -5.36
CA ALA A 21 9.97 -9.65 -4.36
C ALA A 21 11.27 -10.23 -4.96
N VAL A 22 11.20 -10.79 -6.16
CA VAL A 22 12.38 -11.32 -6.89
C VAL A 22 13.29 -10.17 -7.35
N CYS A 23 12.73 -9.04 -7.81
CA CYS A 23 13.51 -7.87 -8.18
C CYS A 23 14.20 -7.24 -6.96
N ASP A 24 13.48 -7.12 -5.84
CA ASP A 24 14.01 -6.62 -4.57
C ASP A 24 15.14 -7.52 -4.05
N TRP A 25 14.98 -8.85 -4.12
CA TRP A 25 16.04 -9.80 -3.74
C TRP A 25 17.27 -9.75 -4.66
N ARG A 26 17.07 -9.58 -5.97
CA ARG A 26 18.16 -9.67 -6.96
C ARG A 26 18.97 -8.38 -7.07
N ASN A 27 18.31 -7.23 -7.00
CA ASN A 27 18.91 -5.93 -7.31
C ASN A 27 18.91 -4.96 -6.11
N ASN A 28 18.29 -5.30 -4.97
CA ASN A 28 18.01 -4.39 -3.84
C ASN A 28 17.27 -3.10 -4.24
N GLU A 29 16.71 -3.07 -5.45
CA GLU A 29 15.96 -1.96 -6.01
C GLU A 29 14.79 -2.51 -6.83
N ILE A 30 13.60 -1.99 -6.56
CA ILE A 30 12.41 -2.31 -7.33
C ILE A 30 12.32 -1.32 -8.49
N PRO A 31 12.27 -1.79 -9.75
CA PRO A 31 12.16 -0.89 -10.90
C PRO A 31 10.92 -0.02 -10.77
N ASN A 32 11.11 1.30 -10.87
CA ASN A 32 10.06 2.29 -10.60
C ASN A 32 8.81 2.08 -11.46
N LEU A 33 8.98 1.66 -12.73
CA LEU A 33 7.88 1.31 -13.63
C LEU A 33 7.00 0.17 -13.09
N LEU A 34 7.62 -0.83 -12.45
CA LEU A 34 6.93 -2.00 -11.93
C LEU A 34 6.07 -1.68 -10.69
N ALA A 35 6.43 -0.64 -9.95
CA ALA A 35 5.63 -0.12 -8.83
C ALA A 35 4.63 0.97 -9.25
N MET A 36 4.94 1.75 -10.29
CA MET A 36 4.13 2.89 -10.73
C MET A 36 2.93 2.49 -11.59
N ILE A 37 3.07 1.53 -12.52
CA ILE A 37 1.96 1.07 -13.37
C ILE A 37 0.79 0.50 -12.55
N PRO A 38 1.01 -0.41 -11.59
CA PRO A 38 -0.07 -0.98 -10.77
C PRO A 38 -0.73 0.08 -9.89
N LEU A 39 0.06 1.02 -9.38
CA LEU A 39 -0.43 2.12 -8.57
C LEU A 39 -1.39 3.01 -9.38
N ILE A 40 -1.03 3.40 -10.61
CA ILE A 40 -1.93 4.19 -11.47
C ILE A 40 -3.25 3.44 -11.67
N GLY A 41 -3.17 2.13 -11.91
CA GLY A 41 -4.35 1.26 -11.99
C GLY A 41 -5.18 1.28 -10.70
N ALA A 42 -4.54 1.22 -9.53
CA ALA A 42 -5.22 1.24 -8.23
C ALA A 42 -5.84 2.59 -7.89
N VAL A 43 -5.21 3.70 -8.27
CA VAL A 43 -5.77 5.05 -8.15
C VAL A 43 -7.05 5.17 -8.98
N LEU A 44 -7.00 4.75 -10.25
CA LEU A 44 -8.18 4.78 -11.13
C LEU A 44 -9.30 3.86 -10.63
N TRP A 45 -8.94 2.66 -10.15
CA TRP A 45 -9.88 1.70 -9.61
C TRP A 45 -10.56 2.20 -8.32
N SER A 46 -9.78 2.75 -7.40
CA SER A 46 -10.28 3.32 -6.14
C SER A 46 -11.19 4.53 -6.38
N ALA A 47 -10.85 5.37 -7.35
CA ALA A 47 -11.73 6.48 -7.78
C ALA A 47 -13.06 5.97 -8.35
N TRP A 48 -13.03 4.92 -9.18
CA TRP A 48 -14.23 4.32 -9.76
C TRP A 48 -15.15 3.72 -8.68
N ASN A 49 -14.56 3.10 -7.65
CA ASN A 49 -15.32 2.51 -6.54
C ASN A 49 -15.87 3.53 -5.54
N GLY A 50 -15.74 4.84 -5.82
CA GLY A 50 -16.25 5.92 -4.97
C GLY A 50 -15.34 6.28 -3.80
N ASN A 51 -14.17 5.68 -3.66
CA ASN A 51 -13.19 6.05 -2.63
C ASN A 51 -12.26 7.18 -3.12
N ALA A 52 -12.88 8.26 -3.59
CA ALA A 52 -12.20 9.48 -4.00
C ALA A 52 -11.29 10.10 -2.90
N PRO A 53 -11.68 10.15 -1.60
CA PRO A 53 -10.83 10.75 -0.58
C PRO A 53 -9.49 10.01 -0.40
N ALA A 54 -9.50 8.67 -0.34
CA ALA A 54 -8.27 7.88 -0.23
C ALA A 54 -7.37 8.05 -1.46
N THR A 55 -8.00 8.14 -2.64
CA THR A 55 -7.30 8.30 -3.91
C THR A 55 -6.58 9.65 -3.99
N ILE A 56 -7.28 10.73 -3.68
CA ILE A 56 -6.72 12.09 -3.68
C ILE A 56 -5.57 12.18 -2.68
N PHE A 57 -5.77 11.63 -1.48
CA PHE A 57 -4.75 11.61 -0.45
C PHE A 57 -3.49 10.83 -0.87
N ALA A 58 -3.66 9.64 -1.45
CA ALA A 58 -2.55 8.84 -1.97
C ALA A 58 -1.75 9.59 -3.04
N VAL A 59 -2.43 10.25 -3.98
CA VAL A 59 -1.77 11.06 -5.01
C VAL A 59 -1.01 12.23 -4.38
N MET A 60 -1.63 12.99 -3.48
CA MET A 60 -0.99 14.12 -2.80
C MET A 60 0.22 13.69 -1.97
N SER A 61 0.15 12.54 -1.30
CA SER A 61 1.25 11.99 -0.52
C SER A 61 2.48 11.64 -1.39
N MET A 62 2.27 11.30 -2.66
CA MET A 62 3.38 11.06 -3.60
C MET A 62 4.04 12.35 -4.06
N PHE A 63 3.26 13.42 -4.26
CA PHE A 63 3.81 14.73 -4.55
C PHE A 63 4.53 15.34 -3.35
N ALA A 64 4.04 15.09 -2.14
CA ALA A 64 4.60 15.62 -0.90
C ALA A 64 6.08 15.21 -0.70
N VAL A 65 6.48 14.03 -1.17
CA VAL A 65 7.84 13.51 -1.02
C VAL A 65 8.86 14.23 -1.90
N ASN A 66 8.43 14.94 -2.95
CA ASN A 66 9.34 15.74 -3.76
C ASN A 66 9.82 17.01 -3.05
N PHE A 67 9.22 17.36 -1.90
CA PHE A 67 9.60 18.50 -1.09
C PHE A 67 10.57 18.10 0.03
N GLU A 68 11.28 19.08 0.58
CA GLU A 68 12.09 18.89 1.78
C GLU A 68 11.26 18.33 2.96
N ARG A 69 11.92 17.69 3.91
CA ARG A 69 11.25 16.94 4.99
C ARG A 69 10.22 17.74 5.78
N LYS A 70 10.50 19.02 6.10
CA LYS A 70 9.56 19.88 6.85
C LYS A 70 8.29 20.21 6.06
N PRO A 71 8.37 20.76 4.83
CA PRO A 71 7.17 20.99 4.02
C PRO A 71 6.45 19.70 3.62
N ALA A 72 7.17 18.59 3.39
CA ALA A 72 6.56 17.29 3.10
C ALA A 72 5.61 16.81 4.21
N VAL A 73 6.05 16.90 5.48
CA VAL A 73 5.20 16.55 6.64
C VAL A 73 3.97 17.46 6.70
N LEU A 74 4.15 18.77 6.49
CA LEU A 74 3.04 19.74 6.55
C LEU A 74 2.00 19.46 5.47
N ILE A 75 2.43 19.27 4.21
CA ILE A 75 1.55 18.96 3.08
C ILE A 75 0.81 17.66 3.34
N ASN A 76 1.48 16.65 3.89
CA ASN A 76 0.87 15.37 4.20
C ASN A 76 -0.23 15.50 5.27
N ILE A 77 0.04 16.23 6.37
CA ILE A 77 -0.96 16.52 7.42
C ILE A 77 -2.14 17.32 6.85
N LEU A 78 -1.88 18.34 6.03
CA LEU A 78 -2.93 19.13 5.38
C LEU A 78 -3.79 18.27 4.44
N SER A 79 -3.15 17.39 3.66
CA SER A 79 -3.86 16.48 2.77
C SER A 79 -4.68 15.44 3.53
N LEU A 80 -4.21 14.97 4.69
CA LEU A 80 -4.96 14.10 5.58
C LEU A 80 -6.20 14.81 6.12
N ALA A 81 -6.04 16.04 6.63
CA ALA A 81 -7.16 16.84 7.13
C ALA A 81 -8.20 17.07 6.03
N PHE A 82 -7.76 17.39 4.82
CA PHE A 82 -8.64 17.54 3.66
C PHE A 82 -9.39 16.24 3.33
N ALA A 83 -8.69 15.10 3.32
CA ALA A 83 -9.30 13.80 3.04
C ALA A 83 -10.36 13.42 4.09
N ILE A 84 -10.10 13.68 5.37
CA ILE A 84 -11.06 13.43 6.46
C ILE A 84 -12.31 14.31 6.32
N ILE A 85 -12.13 15.61 6.07
CA ILE A 85 -13.26 16.53 5.83
C ILE A 85 -14.07 16.06 4.62
N PHE A 86 -13.39 15.66 3.55
CA PHE A 86 -14.05 15.17 2.34
C PHE A 86 -14.85 13.88 2.57
N ILE A 87 -14.36 12.94 3.38
CA ILE A 87 -15.14 11.77 3.80
C ILE A 87 -16.41 12.17 4.54
N ILE A 88 -16.26 13.05 5.54
CA ILE A 88 -17.38 13.47 6.39
C ILE A 88 -18.50 14.08 5.53
N LEU A 89 -18.13 14.86 4.50
CA LEU A 89 -19.07 15.55 3.62
C LEU A 89 -19.73 14.64 2.56
N THR A 90 -19.05 13.58 2.11
CA THR A 90 -19.51 12.78 0.96
C THR A 90 -20.10 11.43 1.33
N SER A 91 -19.42 10.71 2.23
CA SER A 91 -19.58 9.25 2.37
C SER A 91 -19.92 8.80 3.80
N GLY A 92 -19.85 9.72 4.77
CA GLY A 92 -19.98 9.41 6.19
C GLY A 92 -18.75 8.69 6.76
N VAL A 93 -18.60 8.75 8.09
CA VAL A 93 -17.46 8.14 8.78
C VAL A 93 -17.73 6.65 8.97
N SER A 94 -17.19 5.83 8.07
CA SER A 94 -17.14 4.37 8.22
C SER A 94 -15.70 3.89 8.36
N ILE A 95 -15.51 2.74 9.01
CA ILE A 95 -14.20 2.10 9.16
C ILE A 95 -13.60 1.78 7.78
N GLU A 96 -14.43 1.33 6.84
CA GLU A 96 -14.00 0.95 5.49
C GLU A 96 -13.40 2.12 4.69
N ASN A 97 -13.94 3.34 4.87
CA ASN A 97 -13.49 4.52 4.16
C ASN A 97 -12.32 5.22 4.86
N THR A 98 -12.27 5.17 6.19
CA THR A 98 -11.31 5.93 7.00
C THR A 98 -9.99 5.17 7.16
N LEU A 99 -10.05 3.84 7.24
CA LEU A 99 -8.88 2.99 7.46
C LEU A 99 -7.85 3.08 6.31
N PRO A 100 -8.22 3.01 5.01
CA PRO A 100 -7.27 3.20 3.91
C PRO A 100 -6.45 4.50 4.01
N ILE A 101 -7.10 5.61 4.36
CA ILE A 101 -6.45 6.92 4.48
C ILE A 101 -5.48 6.94 5.65
N PHE A 102 -5.91 6.41 6.80
CA PHE A 102 -5.04 6.31 7.98
C PHE A 102 -3.80 5.49 7.68
N LEU A 103 -3.94 4.38 6.95
CA LEU A 103 -2.82 3.52 6.59
C LEU A 103 -1.87 4.19 5.61
N VAL A 104 -2.39 4.79 4.53
CA VAL A 104 -1.56 5.55 3.59
C VAL A 104 -0.82 6.66 4.33
N PHE A 105 -1.43 7.29 5.35
CA PHE A 105 -0.78 8.33 6.13
C PHE A 105 0.37 7.79 6.97
N VAL A 106 0.17 6.69 7.70
CA VAL A 106 1.21 6.05 8.50
C VAL A 106 2.40 5.64 7.62
N PHE A 107 2.14 5.00 6.49
CA PHE A 107 3.18 4.57 5.56
C PHE A 107 3.86 5.75 4.85
N SER A 108 3.11 6.80 4.54
CA SER A 108 3.69 8.02 3.96
C SER A 108 4.58 8.74 4.96
N MET A 109 4.21 8.78 6.25
CA MET A 109 5.10 9.25 7.31
C MET A 109 6.36 8.39 7.40
N LEU A 110 6.25 7.07 7.46
CA LEU A 110 7.42 6.18 7.48
C LEU A 110 8.38 6.45 6.30
N TRP A 111 7.84 6.75 5.12
CA TRP A 111 8.62 7.12 3.95
C TRP A 111 9.29 8.50 4.10
N ILE A 112 8.57 9.53 4.55
CA ILE A 112 9.14 10.88 4.81
C ILE A 112 10.25 10.83 5.88
N PHE A 113 10.17 9.88 6.82
CA PHE A 113 11.20 9.63 7.83
C PHE A 113 12.34 8.72 7.35
N GLU A 114 12.40 8.39 6.05
CA GLU A 114 13.41 7.55 5.40
C GLU A 114 13.52 6.13 6.00
N LYS A 115 12.45 5.65 6.67
CA LYS A 115 12.42 4.30 7.26
C LYS A 115 11.97 3.22 6.27
N THR A 116 11.29 3.61 5.20
CA THR A 116 10.79 2.71 4.15
C THR A 116 11.14 3.27 2.77
N GLY A 117 11.43 2.40 1.81
CA GLY A 117 11.72 2.81 0.45
C GLY A 117 10.47 3.37 -0.25
N GLY A 118 10.69 4.25 -1.23
CA GLY A 118 9.58 4.78 -2.04
C GLY A 118 8.87 3.71 -2.89
N ALA A 119 9.55 2.61 -3.20
CA ALA A 119 8.92 1.49 -3.88
C ALA A 119 8.01 0.69 -2.95
N ASP A 120 8.40 0.46 -1.69
CA ASP A 120 7.58 -0.20 -0.68
C ASP A 120 6.29 0.58 -0.44
N PHE A 121 6.39 1.91 -0.31
CA PHE A 121 5.23 2.78 -0.16
C PHE A 121 4.25 2.64 -1.33
N LYS A 122 4.74 2.64 -2.57
CA LYS A 122 3.89 2.50 -3.77
C LYS A 122 3.19 1.14 -3.80
N ILE A 123 3.89 0.05 -3.47
CA ILE A 123 3.31 -1.29 -3.45
C ILE A 123 2.22 -1.38 -2.38
N ILE A 124 2.50 -0.92 -1.17
CA ILE A 124 1.54 -0.95 -0.06
C ILE A 124 0.32 -0.07 -0.37
N THR A 125 0.53 1.14 -0.88
CA THR A 125 -0.55 2.04 -1.30
C THR A 125 -1.40 1.44 -2.41
N THR A 126 -0.79 0.72 -3.36
CA THR A 126 -1.51 -0.02 -4.41
C THR A 126 -2.43 -1.08 -3.81
N ILE A 127 -1.92 -1.90 -2.88
CA ILE A 127 -2.73 -2.95 -2.23
C ILE A 127 -3.88 -2.32 -1.43
N ILE A 128 -3.63 -1.24 -0.68
CA ILE A 128 -4.64 -0.52 0.09
C ILE A 128 -5.76 0.01 -0.83
N LEU A 129 -5.40 0.68 -1.92
CA LEU A 129 -6.37 1.28 -2.84
C LEU A 129 -7.17 0.23 -3.62
N PHE A 130 -6.54 -0.90 -3.98
CA PHE A 130 -7.20 -1.91 -4.82
C PHE A 130 -8.12 -2.83 -4.03
N PHE A 131 -7.72 -3.23 -2.82
CA PHE A 131 -8.44 -4.24 -2.02
C PHE A 131 -9.07 -3.71 -0.73
N GLY A 132 -8.67 -2.51 -0.29
CA GLY A 132 -9.18 -1.92 0.95
C GLY A 132 -8.74 -2.66 2.21
N SER A 133 -9.64 -2.64 3.20
CA SER A 133 -9.41 -3.04 4.61
C SER A 133 -8.91 -4.48 4.85
N PRO A 134 -9.48 -5.55 4.26
CA PRO A 134 -9.17 -6.90 4.71
C PRO A 134 -7.82 -7.42 4.20
N ALA A 135 -7.50 -7.23 2.92
CA ALA A 135 -6.27 -7.74 2.31
C ALA A 135 -5.01 -7.10 2.91
N PHE A 136 -5.12 -5.82 3.24
CA PHE A 136 -4.05 -5.06 3.86
C PHE A 136 -3.67 -5.58 5.26
N ILE A 137 -4.65 -5.98 6.08
CA ILE A 137 -4.39 -6.49 7.43
C ILE A 137 -3.50 -7.73 7.37
N TYR A 138 -3.74 -8.66 6.45
CA TYR A 138 -2.90 -9.84 6.28
C TYR A 138 -1.52 -9.52 5.70
N ALA A 139 -1.44 -8.59 4.74
CA ALA A 139 -0.17 -8.12 4.18
C ALA A 139 0.71 -7.44 5.24
N VAL A 140 0.12 -6.64 6.12
CA VAL A 140 0.83 -5.96 7.23
C VAL A 140 1.11 -6.88 8.40
N VAL A 141 0.23 -7.83 8.72
CA VAL A 141 0.54 -8.84 9.76
C VAL A 141 1.72 -9.69 9.33
N ALA A 142 1.75 -10.17 8.08
CA ALA A 142 2.87 -10.94 7.57
C ALA A 142 4.14 -10.09 7.40
N GLY A 143 4.02 -8.91 6.79
CA GLY A 143 5.10 -7.93 6.61
C GLY A 143 5.71 -7.46 7.95
N GLY A 144 4.85 -7.14 8.92
CA GLY A 144 5.20 -6.68 10.25
C GLY A 144 5.82 -7.79 11.12
N LEU A 145 5.28 -9.01 11.08
CA LEU A 145 5.87 -10.16 11.76
C LEU A 145 7.27 -10.47 11.21
N ALA A 146 7.44 -10.44 9.89
CA ALA A 146 8.75 -10.67 9.28
C ALA A 146 9.74 -9.54 9.56
N GLY A 147 9.28 -8.28 9.59
CA GLY A 147 10.09 -7.14 10.03
C GLY A 147 10.55 -7.26 11.48
N LEU A 148 9.67 -7.75 12.37
CA LEU A 148 9.97 -8.04 13.77
C LEU A 148 11.00 -9.18 13.91
N ILE A 149 10.81 -10.26 13.17
CA ILE A 149 11.72 -11.41 13.13
C ILE A 149 13.09 -11.00 12.57
N ALA A 150 13.13 -10.19 11.50
CA ALA A 150 14.36 -9.67 10.92
C ALA A 150 15.13 -8.74 11.88
N HIS A 151 14.40 -7.90 12.62
CA HIS A 151 14.98 -7.05 13.67
C HIS A 151 15.57 -7.86 14.83
N PHE A 152 14.85 -8.90 15.28
CA PHE A 152 15.34 -9.84 16.30
C PHE A 152 16.56 -10.65 15.82
N LEU A 153 16.60 -11.01 14.54
CA LEU A 153 17.69 -11.77 13.95
C LEU A 153 18.92 -10.92 13.59
N LYS A 154 18.90 -9.59 13.80
CA LYS A 154 19.97 -8.63 13.42
C LYS A 154 20.45 -8.76 11.96
N LYS A 155 19.68 -9.42 11.09
CA LYS A 155 20.00 -9.58 9.66
C LYS A 155 19.38 -8.41 8.92
N LYS A 156 20.24 -7.45 8.56
CA LYS A 156 19.89 -6.11 8.08
C LYS A 156 19.22 -6.05 6.69
N ASN A 157 19.16 -7.14 5.95
CA ASN A 157 18.77 -7.14 4.52
C ASN A 157 17.70 -8.20 4.22
N LEU A 158 16.63 -8.27 5.01
CA LEU A 158 15.46 -9.04 4.58
C LEU A 158 14.55 -8.08 3.79
N PRO A 159 14.40 -8.27 2.47
CA PRO A 159 13.54 -7.42 1.65
C PRO A 159 12.11 -7.45 2.19
N TYR A 160 11.60 -6.28 2.58
CA TYR A 160 10.26 -6.13 3.17
C TYR A 160 9.15 -6.56 2.21
N VAL A 161 9.44 -6.63 0.92
CA VAL A 161 8.50 -7.05 -0.13
C VAL A 161 8.15 -8.54 -0.03
N ILE A 162 9.08 -9.41 0.36
CA ILE A 162 8.83 -10.87 0.49
C ILE A 162 7.69 -11.16 1.48
N PRO A 163 7.71 -10.65 2.72
CA PRO A 163 6.65 -10.93 3.67
C PRO A 163 5.35 -10.18 3.37
N ILE A 164 5.39 -9.01 2.73
CA ILE A 164 4.19 -8.34 2.20
C ILE A 164 3.53 -9.22 1.12
N ALA A 165 4.34 -9.76 0.20
CA ALA A 165 3.88 -10.68 -0.83
C ALA A 165 3.26 -11.94 -0.20
N ALA A 166 3.94 -12.56 0.77
CA ALA A 166 3.46 -13.75 1.47
C ALA A 166 2.11 -13.51 2.20
N GLY A 167 1.95 -12.37 2.89
CA GLY A 167 0.70 -12.03 3.56
C GLY A 167 -0.45 -11.81 2.60
N THR A 168 -0.19 -11.12 1.49
CA THR A 168 -1.21 -10.86 0.46
C THR A 168 -1.64 -12.15 -0.25
N ILE A 169 -0.69 -13.05 -0.55
CA ILE A 169 -0.97 -14.38 -1.12
C ILE A 169 -1.77 -15.25 -0.15
N THR A 170 -1.40 -15.24 1.14
CA THR A 170 -2.13 -16.00 2.18
C THR A 170 -3.57 -15.54 2.30
N TYR A 171 -3.81 -14.22 2.24
CA TYR A 171 -5.17 -13.69 2.21
C TYR A 171 -5.98 -14.20 1.02
N PHE A 172 -5.40 -14.22 -0.18
CA PHE A 172 -6.09 -14.77 -1.34
C PHE A 172 -6.42 -16.25 -1.15
N ILE A 173 -5.51 -17.04 -0.59
CA ILE A 173 -5.77 -18.46 -0.30
C ILE A 173 -6.93 -18.60 0.70
N VAL A 174 -6.90 -17.88 1.82
CA VAL A 174 -7.96 -17.94 2.85
C VAL A 174 -9.30 -17.44 2.34
N ARG A 175 -9.31 -16.43 1.44
CA ARG A 175 -10.55 -15.88 0.89
C ARG A 175 -11.12 -16.70 -0.29
N LEU A 176 -10.30 -17.53 -0.92
CA LEU A 176 -10.71 -18.40 -2.03
C LEU A 176 -11.17 -19.80 -1.59
N ILE A 177 -10.80 -20.23 -0.38
CA ILE A 177 -11.31 -21.43 0.31
C ILE A 177 -12.65 -21.12 0.97
#